data_AF-A0A944CYG0-F1
#
_entry.id   AF-A0A944CYG0-F1
#
_cell.length_a   1.000
_cell.length_b   1.000
_cell.length_c   1.000
_cell.angle_alpha   90.00
_cell.angle_beta   90.00
_cell.angle_gamma   90.00
#
_symmetry.space_group_name_H-M   'P 1'
#
loop_
_entity.id
_entity.type
_entity.pdbx_description
1 polymer ?
#
loop_
_entity_poly.entity_id
_entity_poly.type
_entity_poly.pdbx_seq_one_letter_code
_entity_poly.pdbx_strand_id
1 'polypeptide(L)'
;MSREQVLEEYISSLPNVSEEYKNQLRESLKNKTENEEITKVVENFDIYYAWGQSGAKGNFSNYLEKVQSGEIQIDPKFSENSQIYTENFSKNGYSVSPETMSFSTPTKTIAITEKEAQILTNNPEAQKNMVHFYENLEKTGLESLWESRTDILNSLASSQGTDFDYQSDGDFLSEKEMMTFFNAVLTSIGEETIDENLGLDDMISEITQKNERQAGVGTTAKNVFGRSSIEQKFYEMYQVKDNGEPYTSFPVTKFLNNLSENNVTKNEKEKNV
;
A
#
# COMPACT_ATOMS: atom_id res chain seq x y z
N MET A 1 17.46 -9.98 2.19
CA MET A 1 17.88 -9.25 3.40
C MET A 1 18.61 -10.22 4.33
N SER A 2 19.72 -9.81 4.96
CA SER A 2 20.32 -10.61 6.05
C SER A 2 19.54 -10.38 7.35
N ARG A 3 19.59 -11.34 8.28
CA ARG A 3 18.90 -11.24 9.57
C ARG A 3 19.36 -10.02 10.38
N GLU A 4 20.61 -9.59 10.20
CA GLU A 4 21.16 -8.39 10.85
C GLU A 4 20.53 -7.09 10.33
N GLN A 5 20.25 -7.00 9.03
CA GLN A 5 19.61 -5.82 8.41
C GLN A 5 18.17 -5.61 8.92
N VAL A 6 17.43 -6.72 9.07
CA VAL A 6 16.08 -6.71 9.63
C VAL A 6 16.10 -6.22 11.09
N LEU A 7 17.05 -6.69 11.89
CA LEU A 7 17.21 -6.28 13.29
C LEU A 7 17.57 -4.78 13.43
N GLU A 8 18.39 -4.25 12.53
CA GLU A 8 18.80 -2.84 12.52
C GLU A 8 17.62 -1.89 12.23
N GLU A 9 16.75 -2.28 11.29
CA GLU A 9 15.52 -1.56 10.95
C GLU A 9 14.50 -1.56 12.10
N TYR A 10 14.36 -2.67 12.82
CA TYR A 10 13.45 -2.75 13.97
C TYR A 10 13.89 -1.96 15.19
N ILE A 11 15.19 -1.95 15.50
CA ILE A 11 15.71 -1.12 16.60
C ILE A 11 15.40 0.36 16.34
N SER A 12 15.47 0.78 15.08
CA SER A 12 15.27 2.17 14.67
C SER A 12 13.81 2.62 14.81
N SER A 13 12.84 1.73 14.57
CA SER A 13 11.40 2.06 14.53
C SER A 13 10.67 2.06 15.88
N LEU A 14 11.36 1.77 17.00
CA LEU A 14 10.71 1.67 18.31
C LEU A 14 10.44 3.05 18.93
N PRO A 15 9.17 3.42 19.18
CA PRO A 15 8.82 4.78 19.56
C PRO A 15 9.20 5.13 21.01
N ASN A 16 9.33 4.12 21.89
CA ASN A 16 9.51 4.32 23.33
C ASN A 16 10.91 3.93 23.84
N VAL A 17 11.86 3.75 22.93
CA VAL A 17 13.26 3.39 23.23
C VAL A 17 14.14 4.60 22.93
N SER A 18 15.06 4.95 23.84
CA SER A 18 15.92 6.13 23.63
C SER A 18 16.83 5.94 22.42
N GLU A 19 17.05 7.02 21.65
CA GLU A 19 17.95 6.98 20.48
C GLU A 19 19.38 6.58 20.86
N GLU A 20 19.83 6.96 22.06
CA GLU A 20 21.12 6.55 22.59
C GLU A 20 21.23 5.03 22.75
N TYR A 21 20.18 4.37 23.25
CA TYR A 21 20.12 2.92 23.37
C TYR A 21 19.97 2.25 22.00
N LYS A 22 19.14 2.80 21.11
CA LYS A 22 19.03 2.31 19.72
C LYS A 22 20.37 2.36 18.99
N ASN A 23 21.16 3.42 19.19
CA ASN A 23 22.48 3.56 18.57
C ASN A 23 23.47 2.54 19.12
N GLN A 24 23.47 2.30 20.44
CA GLN A 24 24.31 1.26 21.06
C GLN A 24 23.98 -0.15 20.53
N LEU A 25 22.69 -0.45 20.34
CA LEU A 25 22.25 -1.73 19.76
C LEU A 25 22.69 -1.86 18.29
N ARG A 26 22.53 -0.81 17.48
CA ARG A 26 22.97 -0.77 16.07
C ARG A 26 24.48 -0.96 15.93
N GLU A 27 25.28 -0.23 16.69
CA GLU A 27 26.75 -0.35 16.64
C GLU A 27 27.22 -1.75 17.05
N SER A 28 26.59 -2.34 18.07
CA SER A 28 26.97 -3.66 18.56
C SER A 28 26.55 -4.80 17.63
N LEU A 29 25.39 -4.68 16.95
CA LEU A 29 24.97 -5.57 15.86
C LEU A 29 25.95 -5.54 14.70
N LYS A 30 26.36 -4.33 14.29
CA LYS A 30 27.33 -4.10 13.21
C LYS A 30 28.71 -4.66 13.55
N ASN A 31 29.11 -4.57 14.82
CA ASN A 31 30.42 -5.01 15.30
C ASN A 31 30.44 -6.48 15.80
N LYS A 32 29.31 -7.21 15.72
CA LYS A 32 29.15 -8.59 16.22
C LYS A 32 29.70 -8.79 17.64
N THR A 33 29.61 -7.75 18.46
CA THR A 33 30.17 -7.78 19.81
C THR A 33 29.17 -8.54 20.69
N GLU A 34 29.61 -9.59 21.39
CA GLU A 34 28.75 -10.31 22.34
C GLU A 34 28.34 -9.37 23.46
N ASN A 35 27.16 -8.80 23.32
CA ASN A 35 26.49 -8.01 24.34
C ASN A 35 25.25 -8.79 24.76
N GLU A 36 25.26 -9.26 26.00
CA GLU A 36 24.25 -10.16 26.56
C GLU A 36 22.81 -9.60 26.43
N GLU A 37 22.67 -8.27 26.46
CA GLU A 37 21.38 -7.60 26.35
C GLU A 37 20.85 -7.63 24.90
N ILE A 38 21.74 -7.69 23.91
CA ILE A 38 21.40 -7.78 22.49
C ILE A 38 20.98 -9.20 22.14
N THR A 39 21.70 -10.19 22.65
CA THR A 39 21.31 -11.60 22.51
C THR A 39 19.90 -11.81 23.05
N LYS A 40 19.57 -11.22 24.21
CA LYS A 40 18.22 -11.25 24.79
C LYS A 40 17.17 -10.61 23.87
N VAL A 41 17.46 -9.46 23.28
CA VAL A 41 16.57 -8.79 22.30
C VAL A 41 16.33 -9.65 21.06
N VAL A 42 17.40 -10.25 20.51
CA VAL A 42 17.34 -11.07 19.29
C VAL A 42 16.56 -12.37 19.53
N GLU A 43 16.76 -13.01 20.67
CA GLU A 43 16.13 -14.29 21.01
C GLU A 43 14.66 -14.14 21.45
N ASN A 44 14.28 -12.96 21.97
CA ASN A 44 12.95 -12.70 22.53
C ASN A 44 12.24 -11.55 21.81
N PHE A 45 12.37 -11.53 20.48
CA PHE A 45 11.97 -10.41 19.63
C PHE A 45 10.47 -10.04 19.73
N ASP A 46 9.57 -11.03 19.77
CA ASP A 46 8.13 -10.78 19.91
C ASP A 46 7.79 -10.06 21.22
N ILE A 47 8.52 -10.40 22.29
CA ILE A 47 8.40 -9.80 23.62
C ILE A 47 8.98 -8.39 23.61
N TYR A 48 10.06 -8.17 22.87
CA TYR A 48 10.69 -6.86 22.68
C TYR A 48 9.78 -5.88 21.91
N TYR A 49 9.09 -6.36 20.88
CA TYR A 49 8.12 -5.55 20.14
C TYR A 49 6.92 -5.18 21.02
N ALA A 50 6.35 -6.15 21.74
CA ALA A 50 5.26 -5.89 22.69
C ALA A 50 5.67 -4.89 23.78
N TRP A 51 6.91 -4.97 24.27
CA TRP A 51 7.46 -4.02 25.23
C TRP A 51 7.43 -2.59 24.68
N GLY A 52 7.92 -2.38 23.46
CA GLY A 52 7.96 -1.06 22.81
C GLY A 52 6.58 -0.44 22.57
N GLN A 53 5.55 -1.26 22.34
CA GLN A 53 4.17 -0.81 22.12
C GLN A 53 3.36 -0.66 23.42
N SER A 54 3.76 -1.33 24.51
CA SER A 54 3.02 -1.32 25.78
C SER A 54 3.14 -0.01 26.57
N GLY A 55 4.09 0.87 26.24
CA GLY A 55 4.43 2.05 27.03
C GLY A 55 5.09 1.74 28.38
N ALA A 56 5.51 0.50 28.62
CA ALA A 56 6.19 0.08 29.83
C ALA A 56 7.57 0.77 29.97
N LYS A 57 7.81 1.36 31.14
CA LYS A 57 9.06 2.08 31.44
C LYS A 57 10.08 1.14 32.08
N GLY A 58 11.36 1.31 31.76
CA GLY A 58 12.46 0.52 32.32
C GLY A 58 13.44 0.07 31.24
N ASN A 59 14.23 -0.96 31.51
CA ASN A 59 15.03 -1.66 30.49
C ASN A 59 14.31 -2.93 30.05
N PHE A 60 14.66 -3.43 28.86
CA PHE A 60 14.04 -4.61 28.31
C PHE A 60 14.28 -5.87 29.16
N SER A 61 15.47 -6.00 29.74
CA SER A 61 15.84 -7.14 30.60
C SER A 61 14.86 -7.34 31.76
N ASN A 62 14.49 -6.27 32.46
CA ASN A 62 13.51 -6.33 33.55
C ASN A 62 12.09 -6.63 33.05
N TYR A 63 11.73 -6.16 31.86
CA TYR A 63 10.42 -6.46 31.26
C TYR A 63 10.33 -7.94 30.85
N LEU A 64 11.40 -8.46 30.24
CA LEU A 64 11.51 -9.86 29.83
C LEU A 64 11.41 -10.82 31.03
N GLU A 65 12.09 -10.54 32.15
CA GLU A 65 11.99 -11.34 33.37
C GLU A 65 10.56 -11.36 33.94
N LYS A 66 9.84 -10.23 33.89
CA LYS A 66 8.44 -10.13 34.34
C LYS A 66 7.47 -10.91 33.44
N VAL A 67 7.73 -10.94 32.14
CA VAL A 67 6.95 -11.77 31.21
C VAL A 67 7.23 -13.25 31.45
N GLN A 68 8.50 -13.64 31.58
CA GLN A 68 8.90 -15.04 31.77
C GLN A 68 8.48 -15.61 33.14
N SER A 69 8.40 -14.77 34.17
CA SER A 69 7.85 -15.13 35.48
C SER A 69 6.31 -15.11 35.53
N GLY A 70 5.65 -14.64 34.47
CA GLY A 70 4.20 -14.56 34.35
C GLY A 70 3.56 -13.37 35.08
N GLU A 71 4.35 -12.42 35.59
CA GLU A 71 3.88 -11.17 36.21
C GLU A 71 3.24 -10.24 35.17
N ILE A 72 3.71 -10.28 33.91
CA ILE A 72 3.14 -9.57 32.78
C ILE A 72 2.65 -10.58 31.75
N GLN A 73 1.36 -10.51 31.38
CA GLN A 73 0.83 -11.22 30.23
C GLN A 73 0.89 -10.33 28.99
N ILE A 74 1.40 -10.88 27.89
CA ILE A 74 1.41 -10.20 26.59
C ILE A 74 0.04 -10.39 25.94
N ASP A 75 -0.58 -9.29 25.50
CA ASP A 75 -1.81 -9.36 24.71
C ASP A 75 -1.51 -10.11 23.40
N PRO A 76 -2.24 -11.21 23.10
CA PRO A 76 -2.05 -12.02 21.90
C PRO A 76 -2.00 -11.20 20.60
N LYS A 77 -2.70 -10.06 20.53
CA LYS A 77 -2.70 -9.19 19.35
C LYS A 77 -1.32 -8.63 18.99
N PHE A 78 -0.45 -8.41 19.97
CA PHE A 78 0.92 -7.94 19.70
C PHE A 78 1.84 -9.07 19.22
N SER A 79 1.58 -10.30 19.68
CA SER A 79 2.28 -11.52 19.23
C SER A 79 1.81 -11.98 17.85
N GLU A 80 0.52 -11.85 17.54
CA GLU A 80 -0.04 -12.13 16.21
C GLU A 80 0.49 -11.12 15.20
N ASN A 81 0.56 -9.84 15.55
CA ASN A 81 1.11 -8.82 14.65
C ASN A 81 2.58 -9.04 14.32
N SER A 82 3.42 -9.50 15.27
CA SER A 82 4.85 -9.78 14.97
C SER A 82 5.05 -11.02 14.08
N GLN A 83 4.25 -12.07 14.28
CA GLN A 83 4.25 -13.28 13.45
C GLN A 83 3.66 -13.04 12.05
N ILE A 84 2.58 -12.26 11.94
CA ILE A 84 1.99 -11.83 10.67
C ILE A 84 2.99 -10.97 9.88
N TYR A 85 3.77 -10.13 10.57
CA TYR A 85 4.79 -9.29 9.94
C TYR A 85 5.96 -10.08 9.35
N THR A 86 6.44 -11.11 10.06
CA THR A 86 7.54 -11.96 9.58
C THR A 86 7.06 -12.94 8.51
N GLU A 87 5.82 -13.43 8.58
CA GLU A 87 5.28 -14.37 7.61
C GLU A 87 4.79 -13.73 6.31
N ASN A 88 4.14 -12.55 6.33
CA ASN A 88 3.52 -11.99 5.10
C ASN A 88 4.51 -11.27 4.16
N PHE A 89 5.56 -10.63 4.68
CA PHE A 89 6.61 -10.03 3.83
C PHE A 89 7.49 -11.08 3.13
N SER A 90 7.53 -12.31 3.64
CA SER A 90 8.40 -13.38 3.13
C SER A 90 7.64 -14.51 2.41
N LYS A 91 6.38 -14.80 2.74
CA LYS A 91 5.59 -15.87 2.08
C LYS A 91 5.05 -15.52 0.69
N ASN A 92 4.76 -14.24 0.41
CA ASN A 92 4.09 -13.86 -0.84
C ASN A 92 5.01 -13.27 -1.92
N GLY A 93 6.33 -13.20 -1.71
CA GLY A 93 7.30 -12.82 -2.75
C GLY A 93 7.23 -11.36 -3.23
N TYR A 94 6.60 -10.46 -2.48
CA TYR A 94 6.59 -9.03 -2.76
C TYR A 94 7.67 -8.29 -1.95
N SER A 95 8.38 -7.34 -2.56
CA SER A 95 9.38 -6.51 -1.87
C SER A 95 9.54 -5.14 -2.51
N VAL A 96 9.65 -4.08 -1.70
CA VAL A 96 9.99 -2.73 -2.17
C VAL A 96 11.49 -2.51 -1.99
N SER A 97 12.16 -1.94 -3.00
CA SER A 97 13.55 -1.52 -2.97
C SER A 97 13.65 -0.04 -3.36
N PRO A 98 13.77 0.87 -2.37
CA PRO A 98 13.95 2.30 -2.65
C PRO A 98 15.27 2.58 -3.37
N GLU A 99 16.34 1.83 -3.08
CA GLU A 99 17.65 1.98 -3.71
C GLU A 99 17.62 1.75 -5.23
N THR A 100 16.83 0.76 -5.66
CA THR A 100 16.66 0.43 -7.09
C THR A 100 15.40 1.04 -7.68
N MET A 101 14.67 1.85 -6.90
CA MET A 101 13.36 2.42 -7.24
C MET A 101 12.44 1.37 -7.87
N SER A 102 12.30 0.22 -7.20
CA SER A 102 11.52 -0.88 -7.73
C SER A 102 10.68 -1.60 -6.69
N PHE A 103 9.53 -2.06 -7.12
CA PHE A 103 8.66 -2.99 -6.42
C PHE A 103 8.73 -4.35 -7.10
N SER A 104 9.17 -5.38 -6.41
CA SER A 104 9.17 -6.77 -6.89
C SER A 104 7.92 -7.49 -6.42
N THR A 105 7.36 -8.27 -7.32
CA THR A 105 6.30 -9.27 -7.10
C THR A 105 6.92 -10.66 -7.33
N PRO A 106 6.21 -11.77 -7.06
CA PRO A 106 6.70 -13.10 -7.39
C PRO A 106 7.08 -13.32 -8.86
N THR A 107 6.52 -12.51 -9.78
CA THR A 107 6.62 -12.76 -11.22
C THR A 107 7.28 -11.64 -12.01
N LYS A 108 7.40 -10.43 -11.44
CA LYS A 108 7.90 -9.24 -12.12
C LYS A 108 8.48 -8.21 -11.15
N THR A 109 9.46 -7.47 -11.61
CA THR A 109 9.92 -6.23 -10.98
C THR A 109 9.31 -5.05 -11.72
N ILE A 110 8.78 -4.10 -10.96
CA ILE A 110 7.98 -2.98 -11.42
C ILE A 110 8.64 -1.70 -10.95
N ALA A 111 8.70 -0.67 -11.80
CA ALA A 111 9.31 0.59 -11.44
C ALA A 111 8.41 1.41 -10.50
N ILE A 112 9.04 2.05 -9.52
CA ILE A 112 8.45 3.14 -8.74
C ILE A 112 9.16 4.46 -9.04
N THR A 113 8.48 5.57 -8.77
CA THR A 113 9.04 6.91 -8.92
C THR A 113 9.99 7.24 -7.79
N GLU A 114 10.87 8.22 -7.99
CA GLU A 114 11.78 8.72 -6.95
C GLU A 114 11.01 9.24 -5.72
N LYS A 115 9.89 9.93 -5.94
CA LYS A 115 9.04 10.42 -4.84
C LYS A 115 8.39 9.29 -4.05
N GLU A 116 7.87 8.27 -4.73
CA GLU A 116 7.35 7.07 -4.05
C GLU A 116 8.47 6.39 -3.28
N ALA A 117 9.66 6.23 -3.85
CA ALA A 117 10.80 5.66 -3.15
C ALA A 117 11.16 6.46 -1.87
N GLN A 118 11.08 7.79 -1.91
CA GLN A 118 11.28 8.65 -0.74
C GLN A 118 10.22 8.41 0.34
N ILE A 119 8.93 8.33 -0.04
CA ILE A 119 7.82 8.08 0.90
C ILE A 119 7.93 6.68 1.51
N LEU A 120 8.33 5.69 0.71
CA LEU A 120 8.46 4.28 1.11
C LEU A 120 9.70 4.00 1.96
N THR A 121 10.72 4.87 1.88
CA THR A 121 11.97 4.69 2.63
C THR A 121 11.70 4.75 4.13
N ASN A 122 11.99 3.66 4.83
CA ASN A 122 11.75 3.53 6.28
C ASN A 122 10.29 3.72 6.71
N ASN A 123 9.33 3.44 5.81
CA ASN A 123 7.92 3.64 6.04
C ASN A 123 7.09 2.38 5.72
N PRO A 124 6.88 1.50 6.71
CA PRO A 124 6.25 0.21 6.45
C PRO A 124 4.76 0.29 6.13
N GLU A 125 4.06 1.30 6.64
CA GLU A 125 2.65 1.53 6.32
C GLU A 125 2.48 1.90 4.85
N ALA A 126 3.30 2.84 4.36
CA ALA A 126 3.36 3.18 2.93
C ALA A 126 3.74 2.00 2.05
N GLN A 127 4.67 1.14 2.49
CA GLN A 127 5.03 -0.07 1.75
C GLN A 127 3.86 -1.06 1.69
N LYS A 128 3.15 -1.26 2.79
CA LYS A 128 1.95 -2.11 2.85
C LYS A 128 0.87 -1.58 1.92
N ASN A 129 0.60 -0.28 1.97
CA ASN A 129 -0.44 0.32 1.14
C ASN A 129 -0.07 0.29 -0.34
N MET A 130 1.20 0.50 -0.70
CA MET A 130 1.68 0.31 -2.07
C MET A 130 1.47 -1.13 -2.57
N VAL A 131 1.80 -2.13 -1.76
CA VAL A 131 1.57 -3.56 -2.09
C VAL A 131 0.08 -3.82 -2.28
N HIS A 132 -0.75 -3.41 -1.31
CA HIS A 132 -2.20 -3.58 -1.37
C HIS A 132 -2.80 -2.91 -2.60
N PHE A 133 -2.37 -1.69 -2.91
CA PHE A 133 -2.81 -0.98 -4.10
C PHE A 133 -2.49 -1.78 -5.37
N TYR A 134 -1.26 -2.30 -5.48
CA TYR A 134 -0.88 -3.13 -6.62
C TYR A 134 -1.70 -4.42 -6.73
N GLU A 135 -1.84 -5.16 -5.63
CA GLU A 135 -2.64 -6.39 -5.60
C GLU A 135 -4.09 -6.13 -6.00
N ASN A 136 -4.65 -4.99 -5.60
CA ASN A 136 -6.00 -4.60 -5.96
C ASN A 136 -6.11 -4.25 -7.46
N LEU A 137 -5.09 -3.66 -8.08
CA LEU A 137 -5.02 -3.51 -9.53
C LEU A 137 -4.97 -4.89 -10.24
N GLU A 138 -4.22 -5.86 -9.72
CA GLU A 138 -4.17 -7.22 -10.28
C GLU A 138 -5.53 -7.94 -10.16
N LYS A 139 -6.14 -7.91 -8.98
CA LYS A 139 -7.45 -8.55 -8.73
C LYS A 139 -8.55 -7.98 -9.62
N THR A 140 -8.53 -6.67 -9.86
CA THR A 140 -9.50 -5.99 -10.72
C THR A 140 -9.17 -6.10 -12.21
N GLY A 141 -7.96 -6.54 -12.58
CA GLY A 141 -7.50 -6.57 -13.97
C GLY A 141 -7.26 -5.19 -14.56
N LEU A 142 -6.75 -4.27 -13.75
CA LEU A 142 -6.42 -2.89 -14.07
C LEU A 142 -4.89 -2.63 -13.97
N GLU A 143 -4.06 -3.67 -14.17
CA GLU A 143 -2.63 -3.60 -13.89
C GLU A 143 -1.90 -2.53 -14.70
N SER A 144 -2.37 -2.21 -15.91
CA SER A 144 -1.74 -1.19 -16.76
C SER A 144 -1.91 0.23 -16.24
N LEU A 145 -2.87 0.47 -15.33
CA LEU A 145 -3.03 1.75 -14.65
C LEU A 145 -1.83 2.09 -13.77
N TRP A 146 -1.02 1.10 -13.40
CA TRP A 146 0.22 1.34 -12.68
C TRP A 146 1.09 2.39 -13.39
N GLU A 147 1.23 2.30 -14.71
CA GLU A 147 2.06 3.22 -15.50
C GLU A 147 1.53 4.67 -15.51
N SER A 148 0.24 4.87 -15.24
CA SER A 148 -0.40 6.19 -15.18
C SER A 148 -0.74 6.65 -13.76
N ARG A 149 -0.43 5.83 -12.73
CA ARG A 149 -0.91 6.06 -11.35
C ARG A 149 -0.50 7.42 -10.82
N THR A 150 0.76 7.84 -11.01
CA THR A 150 1.26 9.11 -10.47
C THR A 150 0.52 10.30 -11.08
N ASP A 151 0.22 10.25 -12.38
CA ASP A 151 -0.52 11.32 -13.05
C ASP A 151 -1.97 11.37 -12.57
N ILE A 152 -2.62 10.21 -12.40
CA ILE A 152 -3.99 10.12 -11.87
C ILE A 152 -4.03 10.66 -10.43
N LEU A 153 -3.14 10.18 -9.56
CA LEU A 153 -3.06 10.59 -8.16
C LEU A 153 -2.79 12.09 -8.00
N ASN A 154 -1.85 12.64 -8.78
CA ASN A 154 -1.58 14.07 -8.79
C ASN A 154 -2.79 14.88 -9.29
N SER A 155 -3.52 14.36 -10.28
CA SER A 155 -4.75 15.00 -10.78
C SER A 155 -5.82 15.04 -9.69
N LEU A 156 -6.01 13.93 -8.97
CA LEU A 156 -6.96 13.82 -7.86
C LEU A 156 -6.60 14.78 -6.73
N ALA A 157 -5.35 14.74 -6.23
CA ALA A 157 -4.86 15.65 -5.20
C ALA A 157 -5.03 17.13 -5.60
N SER A 158 -4.77 17.46 -6.86
CA SER A 158 -4.94 18.83 -7.37
C SER A 158 -6.41 19.27 -7.46
N SER A 159 -7.33 18.33 -7.68
CA SER A 159 -8.76 18.61 -7.88
C SER A 159 -9.59 18.55 -6.60
N GLN A 160 -9.21 17.71 -5.64
CA GLN A 160 -9.91 17.47 -4.38
C GLN A 160 -9.26 18.19 -3.19
N GLY A 161 -8.07 18.77 -3.37
CA GLY A 161 -7.39 19.53 -2.33
C GLY A 161 -6.97 18.65 -1.16
N THR A 162 -7.23 19.10 0.06
CA THR A 162 -6.80 18.41 1.30
C THR A 162 -7.56 17.11 1.58
N ASP A 163 -8.61 16.80 0.82
CA ASP A 163 -9.43 15.59 1.02
C ASP A 163 -8.80 14.33 0.39
N PHE A 164 -7.73 14.50 -0.40
CA PHE A 164 -6.93 13.44 -1.02
C PHE A 164 -5.44 13.82 -0.96
N ASP A 165 -4.72 13.31 0.05
CA ASP A 165 -3.36 13.73 0.40
C ASP A 165 -2.40 12.55 0.56
N TYR A 166 -2.35 11.71 -0.47
CA TYR A 166 -1.57 10.48 -0.52
C TYR A 166 -0.05 10.61 -0.35
N GLN A 167 0.47 11.84 -0.20
CA GLN A 167 1.90 12.11 -0.07
C GLN A 167 2.26 12.82 1.24
N SER A 168 1.40 13.69 1.78
CA SER A 168 1.78 14.52 2.92
C SER A 168 1.36 13.94 4.27
N ASP A 169 0.41 13.00 4.30
CA ASP A 169 0.06 12.23 5.51
C ASP A 169 1.07 11.12 5.82
N GLY A 170 1.86 10.73 4.82
CA GLY A 170 2.95 9.78 4.94
C GLY A 170 2.50 8.32 4.95
N ASP A 171 1.25 7.97 4.67
CA ASP A 171 0.81 6.57 4.65
C ASP A 171 0.76 5.95 3.25
N PHE A 172 0.96 6.75 2.20
CA PHE A 172 0.87 6.41 0.78
C PHE A 172 -0.37 5.57 0.43
N LEU A 173 -1.46 6.25 0.07
CA LEU A 173 -2.73 5.63 -0.35
C LEU A 173 -3.39 4.83 0.77
N SER A 174 -4.00 5.53 1.72
CA SER A 174 -4.92 4.90 2.67
C SER A 174 -6.07 4.17 1.96
N GLU A 175 -6.82 3.33 2.68
CA GLU A 175 -7.97 2.60 2.14
C GLU A 175 -8.96 3.54 1.43
N LYS A 176 -9.28 4.67 2.06
CA LYS A 176 -10.18 5.69 1.51
C LYS A 176 -9.65 6.27 0.20
N GLU A 177 -8.34 6.51 0.11
CA GLU A 177 -7.71 7.05 -1.09
C GLU A 177 -7.66 6.02 -2.22
N MET A 178 -7.42 4.74 -1.91
CA MET A 178 -7.56 3.67 -2.90
C MET A 178 -8.98 3.62 -3.44
N MET A 179 -9.99 3.69 -2.57
CA MET A 179 -11.39 3.71 -2.98
C MET A 179 -11.72 4.92 -3.87
N THR A 180 -11.22 6.10 -3.49
CA THR A 180 -11.35 7.32 -4.28
C THR A 180 -10.70 7.17 -5.65
N PHE A 181 -9.51 6.57 -5.71
CA PHE A 181 -8.81 6.28 -6.96
C PHE A 181 -9.65 5.38 -7.89
N PHE A 182 -10.17 4.26 -7.37
CA PHE A 182 -10.97 3.33 -8.18
C PHE A 182 -12.29 3.98 -8.65
N ASN A 183 -12.98 4.70 -7.78
CA ASN A 183 -14.19 5.43 -8.15
C ASN A 183 -13.91 6.53 -9.18
N ALA A 184 -12.77 7.21 -9.11
CA ALA A 184 -12.36 8.17 -10.13
C ALA A 184 -12.11 7.48 -11.48
N VAL A 185 -11.42 6.33 -11.50
CA VAL A 185 -11.22 5.55 -12.73
C VAL A 185 -12.57 5.18 -13.35
N LEU A 186 -13.52 4.63 -12.57
CA LEU A 186 -14.87 4.30 -13.03
C LEU A 186 -15.62 5.51 -13.58
N THR A 187 -15.66 6.60 -12.80
CA THR A 187 -16.37 7.83 -13.17
C THR A 187 -15.80 8.44 -14.43
N SER A 188 -14.47 8.42 -14.60
CA SER A 188 -13.80 9.03 -15.75
C SER A 188 -14.22 8.38 -17.08
N ILE A 189 -14.54 7.08 -17.05
CA ILE A 189 -15.01 6.32 -18.23
C ILE A 189 -16.54 6.21 -18.31
N GLY A 190 -17.27 6.89 -17.43
CA GLY A 190 -18.74 6.90 -17.40
C GLY A 190 -19.38 5.66 -16.76
N GLU A 191 -18.63 4.88 -15.99
CA GLU A 191 -19.17 3.78 -15.18
C GLU A 191 -19.73 4.30 -13.85
N GLU A 192 -20.72 3.60 -13.29
CA GLU A 192 -21.26 3.91 -11.97
C GLU A 192 -20.22 3.66 -10.88
N THR A 193 -20.02 4.66 -10.02
CA THR A 193 -19.23 4.56 -8.78
C THR A 193 -19.82 3.53 -7.82
N ILE A 194 -18.97 2.97 -6.99
CA ILE A 194 -19.36 2.05 -5.92
C ILE A 194 -19.46 2.84 -4.61
N ASP A 195 -20.43 2.48 -3.76
CA ASP A 195 -20.68 3.14 -2.48
C ASP A 195 -19.45 3.02 -1.56
N GLU A 196 -18.93 4.16 -1.12
CA GLU A 196 -17.74 4.24 -0.27
C GLU A 196 -17.98 3.69 1.14
N ASN A 197 -19.23 3.48 1.54
CA ASN A 197 -19.56 2.87 2.84
C ASN A 197 -19.37 1.34 2.87
N LEU A 198 -19.16 0.69 1.72
CA LEU A 198 -18.98 -0.77 1.63
C LEU A 198 -17.56 -1.22 2.03
N GLY A 199 -16.59 -0.31 2.04
CA GLY A 199 -15.17 -0.63 2.26
C GLY A 199 -14.46 -1.13 1.00
N LEU A 200 -13.13 -1.22 1.06
CA LEU A 200 -12.31 -1.47 -0.13
C LEU A 200 -12.50 -2.88 -0.71
N ASP A 201 -12.56 -3.92 0.12
CA ASP A 201 -12.69 -5.31 -0.36
C ASP A 201 -13.97 -5.54 -1.17
N ASP A 202 -15.09 -5.00 -0.72
CA ASP A 202 -16.37 -5.07 -1.43
C ASP A 202 -16.34 -4.27 -2.74
N MET A 203 -15.69 -3.10 -2.73
CA MET A 203 -15.45 -2.33 -3.95
C MET A 203 -14.62 -3.11 -4.98
N ILE A 204 -13.53 -3.75 -4.56
CA ILE A 204 -12.70 -4.59 -5.44
C ILE A 204 -13.53 -5.74 -6.03
N SER A 205 -14.34 -6.41 -5.20
CA SER A 205 -15.25 -7.46 -5.65
C SER A 205 -16.24 -6.98 -6.71
N GLU A 206 -16.84 -5.79 -6.52
CA GLU A 206 -17.76 -5.22 -7.51
C GLU A 206 -17.09 -4.84 -8.83
N ILE A 207 -15.88 -4.28 -8.80
CA ILE A 207 -15.10 -3.96 -10.02
C ILE A 207 -14.77 -5.25 -10.77
N THR A 208 -14.30 -6.28 -10.07
CA THR A 208 -14.03 -7.59 -10.65
C THR A 208 -15.30 -8.15 -11.31
N GLN A 209 -16.44 -8.10 -10.62
CA GLN A 209 -17.72 -8.54 -11.20
C GLN A 209 -18.16 -7.73 -12.42
N LYS A 210 -17.96 -6.40 -12.43
CA LYS A 210 -18.25 -5.55 -13.62
C LYS A 210 -17.43 -6.01 -14.82
N ASN A 211 -16.15 -6.34 -14.61
CA ASN A 211 -15.27 -6.89 -15.65
C ASN A 211 -15.70 -8.30 -16.10
N GLU A 212 -16.17 -9.16 -15.20
CA GLU A 212 -16.64 -10.52 -15.53
C GLU A 212 -17.99 -10.54 -16.27
N ARG A 213 -18.97 -9.74 -15.81
CA ARG A 213 -20.33 -9.69 -16.38
C ARG A 213 -20.32 -9.31 -17.86
N GLN A 214 -19.36 -8.50 -18.30
CA GLN A 214 -19.25 -8.09 -19.70
C GLN A 214 -18.67 -9.18 -20.61
N ALA A 215 -18.15 -10.27 -20.07
CA ALA A 215 -17.58 -11.38 -20.84
C ALA A 215 -18.28 -12.73 -20.64
N GLY A 216 -19.20 -12.85 -19.69
CA GLY A 216 -20.10 -13.99 -19.55
C GLY A 216 -19.50 -15.26 -18.95
N VAL A 217 -18.29 -15.23 -18.35
CA VAL A 217 -17.68 -16.37 -17.65
C VAL A 217 -16.93 -15.85 -16.41
N GLY A 218 -17.08 -16.52 -15.26
CA GLY A 218 -16.64 -16.08 -13.91
C GLY A 218 -15.12 -16.07 -13.66
N THR A 219 -14.38 -15.42 -14.56
CA THR A 219 -12.98 -15.01 -14.40
C THR A 219 -12.83 -13.64 -15.05
N THR A 220 -12.04 -12.71 -14.48
CA THR A 220 -11.76 -11.40 -15.08
C THR A 220 -11.36 -11.56 -16.54
N ALA A 221 -12.26 -11.23 -17.45
CA ALA A 221 -12.05 -11.50 -18.85
C ALA A 221 -11.15 -10.44 -19.45
N LYS A 222 -10.00 -10.90 -19.93
CA LYS A 222 -9.02 -10.08 -20.62
C LYS A 222 -9.17 -10.25 -22.13
N ASN A 223 -9.08 -9.16 -22.87
CA ASN A 223 -9.08 -9.20 -24.33
C ASN A 223 -7.75 -9.76 -24.88
N VAL A 224 -7.59 -9.81 -26.20
CA VAL A 224 -6.37 -10.32 -26.86
C VAL A 224 -5.09 -9.55 -26.50
N PHE A 225 -5.23 -8.34 -25.94
CA PHE A 225 -4.13 -7.50 -25.47
C PHE A 225 -3.93 -7.60 -23.94
N GLY A 226 -4.62 -8.52 -23.27
CA GLY A 226 -4.52 -8.70 -21.82
C GLY A 226 -5.32 -7.70 -20.99
N ARG A 227 -6.21 -6.90 -21.60
CA ARG A 227 -6.95 -5.85 -20.89
C ARG A 227 -8.35 -6.27 -20.47
N SER A 228 -8.75 -5.95 -19.24
CA SER A 228 -10.14 -6.05 -18.80
C SER A 228 -11.03 -5.04 -19.52
N SER A 229 -12.36 -5.13 -19.35
CA SER A 229 -13.27 -4.19 -20.04
C SER A 229 -13.09 -2.75 -19.56
N ILE A 230 -13.06 -2.55 -18.23
CA ILE A 230 -12.83 -1.24 -17.63
C ILE A 230 -11.46 -0.70 -18.07
N GLU A 231 -10.42 -1.53 -18.04
CA GLU A 231 -9.08 -1.15 -18.49
C GLU A 231 -9.03 -0.77 -19.97
N GLN A 232 -9.75 -1.51 -20.83
CA GLN A 232 -9.82 -1.21 -22.26
C GLN A 232 -10.50 0.13 -22.51
N LYS A 233 -11.62 0.43 -21.83
CA LYS A 233 -12.28 1.74 -21.94
C LYS A 233 -11.37 2.87 -21.48
N PHE A 234 -10.67 2.68 -20.37
CA PHE A 234 -9.71 3.66 -19.87
C PHE A 234 -8.57 3.89 -20.86
N TYR A 235 -8.02 2.81 -21.43
CA TYR A 235 -6.97 2.86 -22.45
C TYR A 235 -7.40 3.65 -23.68
N GLU A 236 -8.60 3.38 -24.21
CA GLU A 236 -9.15 4.08 -25.38
C GLU A 236 -9.38 5.56 -25.11
N MET A 237 -9.73 5.95 -23.87
CA MET A 237 -9.97 7.35 -23.54
C MET A 237 -8.68 8.13 -23.26
N TYR A 238 -7.68 7.50 -22.63
CA TYR A 238 -6.57 8.23 -22.01
C TYR A 238 -5.18 7.80 -22.43
N GLN A 239 -5.02 6.64 -23.06
CA GLN A 239 -3.72 6.20 -23.57
C GLN A 239 -3.59 6.29 -25.09
N VAL A 240 -4.72 6.35 -25.81
CA VAL A 240 -4.75 6.47 -27.27
C VAL A 240 -5.67 7.62 -27.67
N LYS A 241 -5.24 8.41 -28.67
CA LYS A 241 -6.04 9.46 -29.30
C LYS A 241 -7.05 8.85 -30.27
N ASP A 242 -8.04 9.63 -30.69
CA ASP A 242 -9.06 9.19 -31.66
C ASP A 242 -8.47 8.72 -33.02
N ASN A 243 -7.27 9.19 -33.37
CA ASN A 243 -6.54 8.77 -34.58
C ASN A 243 -5.72 7.47 -34.39
N GLY A 244 -5.82 6.80 -33.24
CA GLY A 244 -5.09 5.58 -32.93
C GLY A 244 -3.65 5.77 -32.47
N GLU A 245 -3.15 7.02 -32.40
CA GLU A 245 -1.81 7.30 -31.87
C GLU A 245 -1.81 7.32 -30.34
N PRO A 246 -0.76 6.82 -29.68
CA PRO A 246 -0.66 6.94 -28.24
C PRO A 246 -0.53 8.41 -27.81
N TYR A 247 -1.06 8.74 -26.64
CA TYR A 247 -0.71 9.99 -25.98
C TYR A 247 0.77 9.97 -25.58
N THR A 248 1.45 11.11 -25.72
CA THR A 248 2.84 11.27 -25.27
C THR A 248 2.95 11.46 -23.75
N SER A 249 1.84 11.78 -23.10
CA SER A 249 1.70 11.98 -21.65
C SER A 249 0.23 11.82 -21.27
N PHE A 250 -0.07 11.43 -20.03
CA PHE A 250 -1.43 11.27 -19.57
C PHE A 250 -2.25 12.58 -19.75
N PRO A 251 -3.42 12.56 -20.40
CA PRO A 251 -4.18 13.76 -20.73
C PRO A 251 -4.99 14.24 -19.51
N VAL A 252 -4.32 14.77 -18.49
CA VAL A 252 -4.88 15.23 -17.20
C VAL A 252 -6.15 16.07 -17.36
N THR A 253 -6.14 17.07 -18.25
CA THR A 253 -7.31 17.94 -18.46
C THR A 253 -8.53 17.15 -18.97
N LYS A 254 -8.34 16.20 -19.87
CA LYS A 254 -9.42 15.34 -20.38
C LYS A 254 -9.98 14.46 -19.26
N PHE A 255 -9.09 13.89 -18.44
CA PHE A 255 -9.48 13.09 -17.29
C PHE A 255 -10.33 13.87 -16.29
N LEU A 256 -9.87 15.06 -15.85
CA LEU A 256 -10.60 15.89 -14.89
C LEU A 256 -11.94 16.43 -15.44
N ASN A 257 -12.00 16.77 -16.73
CA ASN A 257 -13.25 17.17 -17.38
C ASN A 257 -14.27 16.03 -17.36
N ASN A 258 -13.87 14.83 -17.76
CA ASN A 258 -14.76 13.66 -17.76
C ASN A 258 -15.25 13.32 -16.33
N LEU A 259 -14.38 13.41 -15.33
CA LEU A 259 -14.78 13.25 -13.92
C LEU A 259 -15.89 14.23 -13.54
N SER A 260 -15.73 15.50 -13.91
CA SER A 260 -16.69 16.56 -13.61
C SER A 260 -18.02 16.36 -14.33
N GLU A 261 -17.99 16.09 -15.64
CA GLU A 261 -19.17 15.91 -16.49
C GLU A 261 -20.00 14.69 -16.07
N ASN A 262 -19.35 13.57 -15.77
CA ASN A 262 -20.04 12.34 -15.38
C ASN A 262 -20.63 12.46 -13.96
N ASN A 263 -19.98 13.20 -13.05
CA ASN A 263 -20.54 13.52 -11.73
C ASN A 263 -21.79 14.43 -11.82
N VAL A 264 -21.79 15.43 -12.72
CA VAL A 264 -22.97 16.28 -12.95
C VAL A 264 -24.15 15.46 -13.48
N THR A 265 -23.88 14.61 -14.47
CA THR A 265 -24.90 13.75 -15.09
C THR A 265 -25.53 12.78 -14.07
N LYS A 266 -24.76 12.32 -13.08
CA LYS A 266 -25.25 11.48 -11.98
C LYS A 266 -26.21 12.24 -11.05
N ASN A 267 -25.80 13.44 -10.62
CA ASN A 267 -26.62 14.31 -9.75
C ASN A 267 -27.95 14.73 -10.41
N GLU A 268 -27.97 14.88 -11.74
CA GLU A 268 -29.21 15.18 -12.48
C GLU A 268 -30.14 13.96 -12.59
N LYS A 269 -29.61 12.75 -12.66
CA LYS A 269 -30.41 11.52 -12.63
C LYS A 269 -31.05 11.29 -11.26
N GLU A 270 -30.30 11.49 -10.17
CA GLU A 270 -30.81 11.32 -8.80
C GLU A 270 -31.88 12.34 -8.40
N LYS A 271 -31.85 13.55 -8.99
CA LYS A 271 -32.87 14.59 -8.75
C LYS A 271 -34.19 14.36 -9.51
N ASN A 272 -34.20 13.46 -10.50
CA ASN A 272 -35.36 13.16 -11.34
C ASN A 272 -36.02 11.82 -10.99
N VAL A 273 -35.67 11.21 -9.85
CA VAL A 273 -36.29 10.02 -9.27
C VAL A 273 -37.15 10.40 -8.07
#